data_AF-A0A8A6W5K0-F1
#
_entry.id   AF-A0A8A6W5K0-F1
#
_cell.length_a   1.000
_cell.length_b   1.000
_cell.length_c   1.000
_cell.angle_alpha   90.00
_cell.angle_beta   90.00
_cell.angle_gamma   90.00
#
_symmetry.space_group_name_H-M   'P 1'
#
loop_
_entity.id
_entity.type
_entity.pdbx_description
1 polymer ?
#
loop_
_entity_poly.entity_id
_entity_poly.type
_entity_poly.pdbx_seq_one_letter_code
_entity_poly.pdbx_strand_id
1 'polypeptide(L)'
;MTKIQILMLIVTLLSIIMVLLNKLFAKTSPTLEKIAPFECGFSSFSQTRNPFDINYYLIGLLFLIFDLEILLIFPFALSSTIYGFYILILFLLLLTIGFVFELGKGVIKF
;
A
#
# COMPACT_ATOMS: atom_id res chain seq x y z
N MET A 1 20.80 -23.20 -4.24
CA MET A 1 19.74 -22.17 -4.17
C MET A 1 18.41 -22.81 -4.48
N THR A 2 17.37 -22.53 -3.69
CA THR A 2 16.01 -23.00 -4.01
C THR A 2 15.51 -22.30 -5.28
N LYS A 3 14.63 -22.94 -6.06
CA LYS A 3 14.10 -22.38 -7.33
C LYS A 3 13.51 -20.97 -7.16
N ILE A 4 12.94 -20.70 -5.98
CA ILE A 4 12.37 -19.40 -5.60
C ILE A 4 13.47 -18.32 -5.48
N GLN A 5 14.61 -18.63 -4.84
CA GLN A 5 15.73 -17.68 -4.73
C GLN A 5 16.29 -17.30 -6.11
N ILE A 6 16.35 -18.28 -7.02
CA ILE A 6 16.82 -18.06 -8.40
C ILE A 6 15.83 -17.16 -9.15
N LEU A 7 14.52 -17.39 -9.02
CA LEU A 7 13.51 -16.55 -9.64
C LEU A 7 13.58 -15.09 -9.17
N MET A 8 13.67 -14.87 -7.86
CA MET A 8 13.77 -13.52 -7.28
C MET A 8 15.02 -12.78 -7.77
N LEU A 9 16.14 -13.50 -7.91
CA LEU A 9 17.38 -12.93 -8.44
C LEU A 9 17.24 -12.56 -9.93
N ILE A 10 16.64 -13.43 -10.75
CA ILE A 10 16.45 -13.17 -12.18
C ILE A 10 15.54 -11.96 -12.41
N VAL A 11 14.41 -11.86 -11.69
CA VAL A 11 13.46 -10.74 -11.86
C VAL A 11 14.11 -9.41 -11.51
N THR A 12 14.83 -9.35 -10.38
CA THR A 12 15.52 -8.13 -9.96
C THR A 12 16.63 -7.76 -10.94
N LEU A 13 17.45 -8.73 -11.36
CA LEU A 13 18.52 -8.50 -12.32
C LEU A 13 17.98 -8.01 -13.68
N LEU A 14 16.91 -8.62 -14.17
CA LEU A 14 16.27 -8.22 -15.43
C LEU A 14 15.74 -6.79 -15.35
N SER A 15 15.11 -6.40 -14.23
CA SER A 15 14.62 -5.03 -14.03
C SER A 15 15.76 -4.00 -14.09
N ILE A 16 16.90 -4.32 -13.48
CA ILE A 16 18.09 -3.46 -13.47
C ILE A 16 18.70 -3.37 -14.87
N ILE A 17 18.81 -4.49 -15.58
CA ILE A 17 19.32 -4.53 -16.96
C ILE A 17 18.45 -3.67 -17.87
N MET A 18 17.12 -3.75 -17.77
CA MET A 18 16.21 -2.94 -18.60
C MET A 18 16.39 -1.44 -18.36
N VAL A 19 16.51 -1.02 -17.10
CA VAL A 19 16.77 0.39 -16.76
C VAL A 19 18.15 0.83 -17.26
N LEU A 20 19.18 -0.01 -17.13
CA LEU A 20 20.53 0.27 -17.63
C LEU A 20 20.55 0.40 -19.15
N LEU A 21 19.89 -0.52 -19.87
CA LEU A 21 19.77 -0.46 -21.32
C LEU A 21 19.06 0.82 -21.75
N ASN A 22 17.96 1.21 -21.09
CA ASN A 22 17.30 2.48 -21.39
C ASN A 22 18.27 3.66 -21.19
N LYS A 23 19.00 3.69 -20.07
CA LYS A 23 19.95 4.78 -19.80
C LYS A 23 21.13 4.84 -20.78
N LEU A 24 21.59 3.69 -21.27
CA LEU A 24 22.71 3.60 -22.21
C LEU A 24 22.31 3.94 -23.66
N PHE A 25 21.12 3.52 -24.09
CA PHE A 25 20.70 3.64 -25.49
C PHE A 25 19.73 4.80 -25.75
N ALA A 26 18.99 5.28 -24.73
CA ALA A 26 18.05 6.38 -24.93
C ALA A 26 18.78 7.72 -25.08
N LYS A 27 18.36 8.52 -26.07
CA LYS A 27 18.86 9.88 -26.25
C LYS A 27 18.32 10.78 -25.12
N THR A 28 19.17 11.12 -24.17
CA THR A 28 18.83 12.08 -23.11
C THR A 28 19.29 13.49 -23.49
N SER A 29 18.34 14.40 -23.74
CA SER A 29 18.60 15.83 -23.93
C SER A 29 17.90 16.65 -22.83
N PRO A 30 18.50 16.78 -21.65
CA PRO A 30 17.93 17.59 -20.57
C PRO A 30 18.04 19.08 -20.92
N THR A 31 16.91 19.76 -21.06
CA THR A 31 16.84 21.23 -21.05
C THR A 31 16.18 21.68 -19.75
N LEU A 32 16.39 22.93 -19.35
CA LEU A 32 15.81 23.46 -18.10
C LEU A 32 14.28 23.36 -18.11
N GLU A 33 13.65 23.62 -19.27
CA GLU A 33 12.20 23.52 -19.44
C GLU A 33 11.69 22.08 -19.41
N LYS A 34 12.51 21.11 -19.84
CA LYS A 34 12.14 19.68 -19.85
C LYS A 34 12.24 19.04 -18.47
N ILE A 35 13.07 19.59 -17.59
CA ILE A 35 13.25 19.12 -16.20
C ILE A 35 12.30 19.86 -15.25
N ALA A 36 11.87 21.06 -15.59
CA ALA A 36 10.90 21.82 -14.80
C ALA A 36 9.54 21.10 -14.73
N PRO A 37 8.81 21.21 -13.60
CA PRO A 37 7.43 20.74 -13.52
C PRO A 37 6.58 21.46 -14.56
N PHE A 38 5.62 20.73 -15.15
CA PHE A 38 4.71 21.32 -16.12
C PHE A 38 3.73 22.26 -15.41
N GLU A 39 3.98 23.56 -15.54
CA GLU A 39 3.11 24.62 -15.03
C GLU A 39 2.68 25.52 -16.20
N CYS A 40 1.52 26.17 -16.09
CA CYS A 40 0.99 27.08 -17.12
C CYS A 40 1.76 28.42 -17.23
N GLY A 41 3.07 28.43 -16.96
CA GLY A 41 3.94 29.60 -17.09
C GLY A 41 4.01 30.53 -15.86
N PHE A 42 3.41 30.14 -14.73
CA PHE A 42 3.49 30.88 -13.46
C PHE A 42 4.34 30.09 -12.46
N SER A 43 5.19 30.78 -11.70
CA SER A 43 5.98 30.16 -10.63
C SER A 43 5.08 29.71 -9.48
N SER A 44 5.24 28.46 -9.03
CA SER A 44 4.57 27.91 -7.86
C SER A 44 5.05 28.52 -6.53
N PHE A 45 4.70 29.78 -6.28
CA PHE A 45 4.65 30.32 -4.93
C PHE A 45 3.28 30.01 -4.32
N SER A 46 3.07 28.74 -3.95
CA SER A 46 1.85 28.36 -3.22
C SER A 46 2.14 27.31 -2.16
N GLN A 47 1.23 27.22 -1.19
CA GLN A 47 1.27 26.26 -0.12
C GLN A 47 1.32 24.83 -0.69
N THR A 48 2.38 24.09 -0.38
CA THR A 48 2.60 22.70 -0.87
C THR A 48 1.61 21.68 -0.30
N ARG A 49 0.78 22.11 0.65
CA ARG A 49 -0.26 21.28 1.28
C ARG A 49 -1.63 21.72 0.81
N ASN A 50 -2.25 20.86 0.02
CA ASN A 50 -3.66 21.00 -0.31
C ASN A 50 -4.52 20.38 0.80
N PRO A 51 -5.66 20.99 1.13
CA PRO A 51 -6.65 20.33 1.96
C PRO A 51 -7.10 19.05 1.25
N PHE A 52 -7.23 17.97 2.01
CA PHE A 52 -7.73 16.69 1.54
C PHE A 52 -8.86 16.25 2.46
N ASP A 53 -9.78 15.46 1.92
CA ASP A 53 -10.88 14.94 2.72
C ASP A 53 -10.37 13.92 3.74
N ILE A 54 -10.87 14.01 4.97
CA ILE A 54 -10.47 13.13 6.08
C ILE A 54 -10.70 11.64 5.76
N ASN A 55 -11.62 11.34 4.83
CA ASN A 55 -11.96 9.99 4.39
C ASN A 55 -10.73 9.24 3.85
N TYR A 56 -9.81 9.91 3.13
CA TYR A 56 -8.58 9.29 2.64
C TYR A 56 -7.67 8.81 3.78
N TYR A 57 -7.59 9.59 4.86
CA TYR A 57 -6.82 9.21 6.04
C TYR A 57 -7.48 8.03 6.78
N LEU A 58 -8.80 8.07 6.94
CA LEU A 58 -9.55 7.03 7.62
C LEU A 58 -9.46 5.68 6.90
N ILE A 59 -9.45 5.67 5.56
CA ILE A 59 -9.24 4.44 4.78
C ILE A 59 -7.84 3.86 5.04
N GLY A 60 -6.81 4.69 5.10
CA GLY A 60 -5.45 4.23 5.42
C GLY A 60 -5.32 3.66 6.83
N LEU A 61 -5.99 4.28 7.81
CA LEU A 61 -6.06 3.77 9.19
C LEU A 61 -6.82 2.44 9.26
N LEU A 62 -7.95 2.34 8.57
CA LEU A 62 -8.75 1.12 8.51
C LEU A 62 -7.99 -0.04 7.85
N PHE A 63 -7.25 0.25 6.78
CA PHE A 63 -6.36 -0.73 6.15
C PHE A 63 -5.32 -1.28 7.14
N LEU A 64 -4.69 -0.41 7.93
CA LEU A 64 -3.70 -0.83 8.93
C LEU A 64 -4.30 -1.75 9.99
N ILE A 65 -5.51 -1.42 10.49
CA ILE A 65 -6.19 -2.25 11.49
C ILE A 65 -6.52 -3.62 10.88
N PHE A 66 -7.14 -3.65 9.69
CA PHE A 66 -7.49 -4.92 9.02
C PHE A 66 -6.28 -5.79 8.67
N ASP A 67 -5.15 -5.18 8.27
CA ASP A 67 -3.92 -5.93 7.98
C ASP A 67 -3.38 -6.62 9.24
N LEU A 68 -3.43 -5.94 10.40
CA LEU A 68 -3.07 -6.53 11.69
C LEU A 68 -4.04 -7.63 12.12
N GLU A 69 -5.33 -7.50 11.83
CA GLU A 69 -6.32 -8.55 12.13
C GLU A 69 -6.00 -9.83 11.37
N ILE A 70 -5.73 -9.73 10.06
CA ILE A 70 -5.38 -10.89 9.21
C ILE A 70 -4.09 -11.54 9.71
N LEU A 71 -3.12 -10.73 10.11
CA LEU A 71 -1.87 -11.23 10.69
C LEU A 71 -2.12 -12.00 11.99
N LEU A 72 -3.05 -11.57 12.83
CA LEU A 72 -3.42 -12.26 14.08
C LEU A 72 -4.21 -13.55 13.84
N ILE A 73 -4.93 -13.69 12.72
CA ILE A 73 -5.61 -14.93 12.34
C ILE A 73 -4.60 -16.04 11.95
N PHE A 74 -3.44 -15.67 11.41
CA PHE A 74 -2.47 -16.62 10.84
C PHE A 74 -1.95 -17.69 11.84
N PRO A 75 -1.54 -17.38 13.08
CA PRO A 75 -1.14 -18.39 14.06
C PRO A 75 -2.26 -19.37 14.45
N PHE A 76 -3.52 -18.90 14.48
CA PHE A 76 -4.67 -19.76 14.76
C PHE A 76 -4.97 -20.72 13.61
N ALA A 77 -4.77 -20.28 12.36
CA ALA A 77 -4.90 -21.15 11.20
C ALA A 77 -3.89 -22.32 11.22
N LEU A 78 -2.72 -22.11 11.82
CA LEU A 78 -1.65 -23.12 11.89
C LEU A 78 -1.77 -24.08 13.09
N SER A 79 -2.29 -23.62 14.23
CA SER A 79 -2.31 -24.38 15.49
C SER A 79 -3.73 -24.55 16.05
N SER A 80 -4.68 -24.88 15.18
CA SER A 80 -6.11 -24.97 15.50
C SER A 80 -6.40 -26.01 16.60
N THR A 81 -6.61 -25.53 17.82
CA THR A 81 -7.25 -26.26 18.91
C THR A 81 -8.71 -25.86 19.02
N ILE A 82 -9.56 -26.73 19.57
CA ILE A 82 -10.99 -26.42 19.80
C ILE A 82 -11.14 -25.15 20.65
N TYR A 83 -10.26 -24.94 21.64
CA TYR A 83 -10.25 -23.73 22.46
C TYR A 83 -9.85 -22.48 21.64
N GLY A 84 -8.82 -22.60 20.80
CA GLY A 84 -8.40 -21.52 19.90
C GLY A 84 -9.48 -21.11 18.89
N PHE A 85 -10.32 -22.06 18.45
CA PHE A 85 -11.44 -21.78 17.57
C PHE A 85 -12.50 -20.86 18.21
N TYR A 86 -12.86 -21.10 19.48
CA TYR A 86 -13.79 -20.22 20.19
C TYR A 86 -13.23 -18.82 20.41
N ILE A 87 -11.92 -18.72 20.72
CA ILE A 87 -11.23 -17.42 20.85
C ILE A 87 -11.22 -16.68 19.51
N LEU A 88 -10.96 -17.39 18.41
CA LEU A 88 -10.96 -16.82 17.07
C LEU A 88 -12.34 -16.27 16.69
N ILE A 89 -13.41 -17.01 16.97
CA ILE A 89 -14.78 -16.54 16.72
C ILE A 89 -15.08 -15.28 17.54
N LEU A 90 -14.71 -15.26 18.82
CA LEU A 90 -14.94 -14.09 19.68
C LEU A 90 -14.15 -12.87 19.18
N PHE A 91 -12.90 -13.08 18.77
CA PHE A 91 -12.06 -12.05 18.16
C PHE A 91 -12.68 -11.50 16.88
N LEU A 92 -13.07 -12.35 15.93
CA LEU A 92 -13.72 -11.93 14.68
C LEU A 92 -15.04 -11.19 14.92
N LEU A 93 -15.83 -11.62 15.91
CA LEU A 93 -17.09 -10.96 16.25
C LEU A 93 -16.85 -9.53 16.77
N LEU A 94 -15.86 -9.36 17.65
CA LEU A 94 -15.53 -8.03 18.18
C LEU A 94 -15.05 -7.07 17.09
N LEU A 95 -14.26 -7.56 16.14
CA LEU A 95 -13.76 -6.77 15.02
C LEU A 95 -14.84 -6.42 14.00
N THR A 96 -15.71 -7.39 13.66
CA THR A 96 -16.84 -7.14 12.76
C THR A 96 -17.81 -6.09 13.32
N ILE A 97 -18.01 -6.02 14.63
CA ILE A 97 -18.78 -4.93 15.26
C ILE A 97 -18.11 -3.58 15.03
N GLY A 98 -16.79 -3.49 15.24
CA GLY A 98 -16.02 -2.27 14.98
C GLY A 98 -16.15 -1.80 13.53
N PHE A 99 -16.03 -2.72 12.58
CA PHE A 99 -16.18 -2.43 11.16
C PHE A 99 -17.60 -1.95 10.79
N VAL A 100 -18.64 -2.60 11.30
CA VAL A 100 -20.03 -2.19 11.04
C VAL A 100 -20.29 -0.78 11.56
N PHE A 101 -19.72 -0.41 12.70
CA PHE A 101 -19.82 0.95 13.24
C PHE A 101 -19.17 1.99 12.31
N GLU A 102 -18.00 1.69 11.77
CA GLU A 102 -17.29 2.59 10.85
C GLU A 102 -18.01 2.74 9.50
N LEU A 103 -18.59 1.65 8.98
CA LEU A 103 -19.48 1.68 7.82
C LEU A 103 -20.69 2.58 8.05
N GLY A 104 -21.32 2.47 9.21
CA GLY A 104 -22.47 3.29 9.60
C GLY A 104 -22.14 4.78 9.67
N LYS A 105 -20.90 5.13 10.03
CA LYS A 105 -20.40 6.52 10.02
C LYS A 105 -20.11 7.09 8.62
N GLY A 106 -20.22 6.28 7.57
CA GLY A 106 -20.03 6.75 6.21
C GLY A 106 -18.57 7.08 5.87
N VAL A 107 -17.62 6.54 6.63
CA VAL A 107 -16.17 6.74 6.44
C VAL A 107 -15.70 6.33 5.05
N ILE A 108 -16.39 5.37 4.44
CA ILE A 108 -16.08 4.78 3.12
C ILE A 108 -16.95 5.40 2.01
N LYS A 109 -17.77 6.42 2.31
CA LYS A 109 -18.52 7.16 1.29
C LYS A 109 -17.62 8.26 0.73
N PHE A 110 -17.37 8.15 -0.58
CA PHE A 110 -16.72 9.19 -1.37
C PHE A 110 -17.76 10.16 -1.92
#